data_AF-A0A7S0KPQ9-F1
#
_entry.id   AF-A0A7S0KPQ9-F1
#
_cell.length_a   1.000
_cell.length_b   1.000
_cell.length_c   1.000
_cell.angle_alpha   90.00
_cell.angle_beta   90.00
_cell.angle_gamma   90.00
#
_symmetry.space_group_name_H-M   'P 1'
#
loop_
_entity.id
_entity.type
_entity.pdbx_description
1 polymer ?
#
loop_
_entity_poly.entity_id
_entity_poly.type
_entity_poly.pdbx_seq_one_letter_code
_entity_poly.pdbx_strand_id
1 'polypeptide(L)'
;IQLLDLPGIIEGASEGKGRGRQVIAVAKSSDLILMVLDATKSEAANSRYAHKEILTRELEAVGLRLNQTPPRVYIKKKHSGGVQVNNTVPGGLTKIDESTVLKVLAEYKIHHCELLIREDIDVDQLIDVLEGNRKYIRCLYVYNKVDALTIEEVDALSRRADSVCISCYLELGMDQLLRRMWAAMGLVRVYTKKTGNKPDFDEPVVLAEHRGGTSVKDFCDQIHNTIAKNLKYAQVWGTSAKHMGQRVGVKHALEDEDVV
;
A
#
# COMPACT_ATOMS: atom_id res chain seq x y z
N ILE A 1 0.83 7.85 15.21
CA ILE A 1 -0.10 7.21 14.24
C ILE A 1 -1.45 7.89 14.42
N GLN A 2 -2.07 8.38 13.34
CA GLN A 2 -3.40 9.00 13.40
C GLN A 2 -4.45 7.97 12.99
N LEU A 3 -5.47 7.77 13.84
CA LEU A 3 -6.63 6.94 13.51
C LEU A 3 -7.74 7.85 13.00
N LEU A 4 -8.20 7.58 11.78
CA LEU A 4 -9.27 8.32 11.12
C LEU A 4 -10.44 7.38 10.94
N ASP A 5 -11.57 7.71 11.53
CA ASP A 5 -12.81 6.98 11.31
C ASP A 5 -13.46 7.48 10.01
N LEU A 6 -13.77 6.54 9.12
CA LEU A 6 -14.45 6.82 7.87
C LEU A 6 -15.95 6.57 8.09
N PRO A 7 -16.79 7.63 8.16
CA PRO A 7 -18.22 7.44 8.29
C PRO A 7 -18.70 6.58 7.12
N GLY A 8 -19.58 5.61 7.42
CA GLY A 8 -19.89 4.45 6.58
C GLY A 8 -19.79 4.73 5.09
N ILE A 9 -18.95 3.94 4.40
CA ILE A 9 -18.93 3.87 2.94
C ILE A 9 -20.27 3.26 2.54
N ILE A 10 -21.25 4.12 2.29
CA ILE A 10 -22.57 3.73 1.77
C ILE A 10 -22.39 3.42 0.28
N GLU A 11 -23.10 2.40 -0.20
CA GLU A 11 -23.22 2.11 -1.63
C GLU A 11 -23.51 3.39 -2.43
N GLY A 12 -22.71 3.66 -3.46
CA GLY A 12 -22.81 4.90 -4.24
C GLY A 12 -22.00 6.09 -3.70
N ALA A 13 -21.05 5.88 -2.79
CA ALA A 13 -20.04 6.88 -2.43
C ALA A 13 -19.20 7.31 -3.65
N SER A 14 -18.97 6.40 -4.60
CA SER A 14 -18.35 6.64 -5.90
C SER A 14 -19.19 7.56 -6.81
N GLU A 15 -20.51 7.52 -6.70
CA GLU A 15 -21.46 8.39 -7.43
C GLU A 15 -21.61 9.79 -6.83
N GLY A 16 -20.91 10.08 -5.73
CA GLY A 16 -20.93 11.40 -5.08
C GLY A 16 -22.15 11.67 -4.20
N LYS A 17 -22.94 10.65 -3.84
CA LYS A 17 -24.02 10.79 -2.86
C LYS A 17 -23.45 11.05 -1.46
N GLY A 18 -23.93 12.10 -0.78
CA GLY A 18 -23.56 12.44 0.61
C GLY A 18 -22.14 13.00 0.78
N ARG A 19 -21.51 12.77 1.96
CA ARG A 19 -20.11 13.15 2.26
C ARG A 19 -19.06 12.23 1.59
N GLY A 20 -19.46 11.41 0.61
CA GLY A 20 -18.62 10.36 0.00
C GLY A 20 -17.28 10.87 -0.55
N ARG A 21 -17.25 12.04 -1.19
CA ARG A 21 -16.00 12.61 -1.74
C ARG A 21 -14.95 12.93 -0.66
N GLN A 22 -15.38 13.32 0.55
CA GLN A 22 -14.48 13.57 1.67
C GLN A 22 -13.91 12.26 2.21
N VAL A 23 -14.77 11.25 2.39
CA VAL A 23 -14.37 9.90 2.83
C VAL A 23 -13.34 9.29 1.87
N ILE A 24 -13.57 9.45 0.57
CA ILE A 24 -12.66 9.02 -0.50
C ILE A 24 -11.31 9.73 -0.40
N ALA A 25 -11.29 11.05 -0.22
CA ALA A 25 -10.05 11.81 -0.12
C ALA A 25 -9.22 11.36 1.09
N VAL A 26 -9.89 11.10 2.23
CA VAL A 26 -9.23 10.59 3.43
C VAL A 26 -8.66 9.19 3.18
N ALA A 27 -9.44 8.28 2.58
CA ALA A 27 -8.96 6.95 2.22
C ALA A 27 -7.79 6.99 1.21
N LYS A 28 -7.80 7.93 0.26
CA LYS A 28 -6.66 8.17 -0.65
C LYS A 28 -5.45 8.78 0.06
N SER A 29 -5.60 9.39 1.21
CA SER A 29 -4.47 9.92 2.00
C SER A 29 -3.92 8.94 3.02
N SER A 30 -4.64 7.87 3.35
CA SER A 30 -4.21 6.91 4.35
C SER A 30 -3.05 6.03 3.86
N ASP A 31 -2.28 5.52 4.82
CA ASP A 31 -1.16 4.58 4.60
C ASP A 31 -1.63 3.12 4.71
N LEU A 32 -2.65 2.89 5.53
CA LEU A 32 -3.23 1.59 5.85
C LEU A 32 -4.74 1.77 6.01
N ILE A 33 -5.51 0.84 5.44
CA ILE A 33 -6.95 0.75 5.66
C ILE A 33 -7.21 -0.42 6.61
N LEU A 34 -7.98 -0.17 7.67
CA LEU A 34 -8.50 -1.22 8.54
C LEU A 34 -9.94 -1.51 8.12
N MET A 35 -10.18 -2.68 7.53
CA MET A 35 -11.52 -3.10 7.15
C MET A 35 -12.11 -3.97 8.27
N VAL A 36 -12.94 -3.36 9.10
CA VAL A 36 -13.60 -4.05 10.21
C VAL A 36 -14.82 -4.83 9.71
N LEU A 37 -14.81 -6.14 9.94
CA LEU A 37 -15.83 -7.09 9.51
C LEU A 37 -16.41 -7.82 10.73
N ASP A 38 -17.67 -8.22 10.64
CA ASP A 38 -18.32 -9.06 11.66
C ASP A 38 -18.01 -10.53 11.35
N ALA A 39 -17.30 -11.22 12.25
CA ALA A 39 -16.88 -12.59 12.08
C ALA A 39 -18.07 -13.57 12.08
N THR A 40 -19.14 -13.27 12.83
CA THR A 40 -20.33 -14.13 12.95
C THR A 40 -21.13 -14.21 11.64
N LYS A 41 -21.21 -13.08 10.93
CA LYS A 41 -21.91 -12.97 9.65
C LYS A 41 -21.08 -13.52 8.49
N SER A 42 -19.81 -13.81 8.74
CA SER A 42 -18.87 -14.24 7.71
C SER A 42 -18.95 -15.73 7.39
N GLU A 43 -19.55 -16.55 8.28
CA GLU A 43 -19.56 -18.02 8.11
C GLU A 43 -20.93 -18.69 8.36
N ALA A 44 -21.86 -18.08 9.11
CA ALA A 44 -23.08 -18.77 9.57
C ALA A 44 -24.24 -18.91 8.55
N ALA A 45 -24.14 -18.31 7.37
CA ALA A 45 -25.17 -18.42 6.35
C ALA A 45 -24.50 -18.41 4.97
N ASN A 46 -25.08 -19.11 4.00
CA ASN A 46 -24.70 -19.18 2.59
C ASN A 46 -24.62 -17.82 1.83
N SER A 47 -24.50 -16.70 2.53
CA SER A 47 -24.12 -15.38 2.05
C SER A 47 -22.63 -15.18 2.30
N ARG A 48 -21.80 -15.72 1.39
CA ARG A 48 -20.35 -15.46 1.35
C ARG A 48 -20.10 -13.96 1.44
N TYR A 49 -19.36 -13.50 2.46
CA TYR A 49 -18.53 -12.28 2.42
C TYR A 49 -19.15 -11.01 1.81
N ALA A 50 -20.47 -10.87 1.80
CA ALA A 50 -21.13 -9.83 1.00
C ALA A 50 -20.58 -8.44 1.35
N HIS A 51 -20.38 -8.16 2.64
CA HIS A 51 -19.84 -6.88 3.08
C HIS A 51 -18.37 -6.67 2.68
N LYS A 52 -17.52 -7.71 2.73
CA LYS A 52 -16.12 -7.58 2.30
C LYS A 52 -16.06 -7.29 0.81
N GLU A 53 -16.82 -8.02 -0.01
CA GLU A 53 -16.81 -7.86 -1.46
C GLU A 53 -17.42 -6.52 -1.88
N ILE A 54 -18.52 -6.08 -1.25
CA ILE A 54 -19.14 -4.77 -1.50
C ILE A 54 -18.16 -3.64 -1.14
N LEU A 55 -17.57 -3.67 0.06
CA LEU A 55 -16.62 -2.63 0.49
C LEU A 55 -15.37 -2.60 -0.40
N THR A 56 -14.85 -3.77 -0.77
CA THR A 56 -13.70 -3.87 -1.68
C THR A 56 -14.04 -3.26 -3.04
N ARG A 57 -15.20 -3.60 -3.61
CA ARG A 57 -15.65 -3.06 -4.89
C ARG A 57 -15.83 -1.54 -4.86
N GLU A 58 -16.41 -1.00 -3.79
CA GLU A 58 -16.58 0.46 -3.63
C GLU A 58 -15.22 1.19 -3.51
N LEU A 59 -14.28 0.64 -2.75
CA LEU A 59 -12.92 1.19 -2.66
C LEU A 59 -12.19 1.10 -4.02
N GLU A 60 -12.38 0.01 -4.75
CA GLU A 60 -11.80 -0.19 -6.08
C GLU A 60 -12.40 0.75 -7.14
N ALA A 61 -13.70 1.01 -7.09
CA ALA A 61 -14.38 1.96 -7.97
C ALA A 61 -13.86 3.40 -7.78
N VAL A 62 -13.37 3.71 -6.58
CA VAL A 62 -12.77 5.00 -6.23
C VAL A 62 -11.31 5.14 -6.72
N GLY A 63 -10.73 4.05 -7.22
CA GLY A 63 -9.35 3.98 -7.70
C GLY A 63 -8.33 3.62 -6.61
N LEU A 64 -8.78 2.97 -5.53
CA LEU A 64 -7.89 2.31 -4.58
C LEU A 64 -7.65 0.86 -5.02
N ARG A 65 -6.45 0.35 -4.79
CA ARG A 65 -6.10 -1.05 -5.00
C ARG A 65 -5.59 -1.62 -3.69
N LEU A 66 -6.36 -2.53 -3.09
CA LEU A 66 -6.10 -3.08 -1.76
C LEU A 66 -5.13 -4.26 -1.86
N ASN A 67 -4.04 -4.24 -1.10
CA ASN A 67 -3.03 -5.32 -1.03
C ASN A 67 -2.44 -5.75 -2.39
N GLN A 68 -2.45 -4.85 -3.37
CA GLN A 68 -1.85 -5.08 -4.68
C GLN A 68 -0.60 -4.22 -4.85
N THR A 69 0.33 -4.68 -5.69
CA THR A 69 1.47 -3.89 -6.13
C THR A 69 1.20 -3.26 -7.50
N PRO A 70 1.77 -2.08 -7.80
CA PRO A 70 1.70 -1.50 -9.13
C PRO A 70 2.21 -2.50 -10.19
N PRO A 71 1.45 -2.73 -11.27
CA PRO A 71 1.82 -3.75 -12.22
C PRO A 71 3.05 -3.32 -13.04
N ARG A 72 3.91 -4.30 -13.35
CA ARG A 72 5.18 -4.08 -14.06
C ARG A 72 4.98 -3.92 -15.57
N VAL A 73 4.31 -2.84 -15.94
CA VAL A 73 4.02 -2.48 -17.32
C VAL A 73 4.67 -1.14 -17.63
N TYR A 74 5.41 -1.07 -18.73
CA TYR A 74 6.02 0.16 -19.20
C TYR A 74 5.32 0.64 -20.47
N ILE A 75 4.82 1.88 -20.44
CA ILE A 75 4.13 2.51 -21.56
C ILE A 75 4.89 3.75 -21.99
N LYS A 76 5.31 3.79 -23.26
CA LYS A 76 5.93 4.96 -23.88
C LYS A 76 5.10 5.41 -25.08
N LYS A 77 4.41 6.54 -24.93
CA LYS A 77 3.65 7.16 -26.04
C LYS A 77 4.63 7.67 -27.11
N LYS A 78 4.33 7.40 -28.38
CA LYS A 78 5.11 7.82 -29.55
C LYS A 78 4.28 8.81 -30.37
N HIS A 79 4.94 9.57 -31.26
CA HIS A 79 4.25 10.48 -32.18
C HIS A 79 3.72 9.76 -33.44
N SER A 80 4.35 8.66 -33.85
CA SER A 80 3.99 7.85 -35.02
C SER A 80 4.54 6.42 -34.84
N GLY A 81 4.10 5.47 -35.67
CA GLY A 81 4.59 4.08 -35.69
C GLY A 81 3.66 3.02 -35.12
N GLY A 82 2.38 3.35 -34.90
CA GLY A 82 1.37 2.42 -34.41
C GLY A 82 1.57 1.97 -32.96
N VAL A 83 0.82 0.95 -32.55
CA VAL A 83 0.96 0.31 -31.24
C VAL A 83 1.92 -0.88 -31.38
N GLN A 84 3.00 -0.88 -30.61
CA GLN A 84 3.95 -1.98 -30.50
C GLN A 84 3.80 -2.60 -29.12
N VAL A 85 3.36 -3.86 -29.06
CA VAL A 85 3.21 -4.62 -27.81
C VAL A 85 4.34 -5.65 -27.74
N ASN A 86 5.18 -5.53 -26.72
CA ASN A 86 6.26 -6.46 -26.42
C ASN A 86 5.93 -7.19 -25.12
N ASN A 87 5.85 -8.51 -25.17
CA ASN A 87 5.63 -9.35 -24.01
C ASN A 87 6.94 -10.06 -23.61
N THR A 88 7.29 -10.00 -22.33
CA THR A 88 8.48 -10.67 -21.76
C THR A 88 8.13 -11.78 -20.77
N VAL A 89 6.83 -12.09 -20.58
CA VAL A 89 6.35 -13.13 -19.67
C VAL A 89 6.62 -14.52 -20.25
N PRO A 90 7.33 -15.40 -19.52
CA PRO A 90 7.53 -16.79 -19.93
C PRO A 90 6.18 -17.52 -19.97
N GLY A 91 5.74 -17.96 -21.14
CA GLY A 91 4.45 -18.64 -21.33
C GLY A 91 3.33 -17.78 -21.92
N GLY A 92 3.60 -16.51 -22.22
CA GLY A 92 2.61 -15.61 -22.83
C GLY A 92 1.67 -14.95 -21.81
N LEU A 93 0.74 -14.13 -22.30
CA LEU A 93 -0.32 -13.55 -21.48
C LEU A 93 -1.45 -14.58 -21.39
N THR A 94 -1.84 -14.97 -20.18
CA THR A 94 -2.94 -15.94 -20.00
C THR A 94 -4.29 -15.26 -19.77
N LYS A 95 -4.24 -14.02 -19.27
CA LYS A 95 -5.41 -13.27 -18.82
C LYS A 95 -5.93 -12.27 -19.84
N ILE A 96 -5.09 -11.83 -20.76
CA ILE A 96 -5.43 -10.80 -21.74
C ILE A 96 -4.85 -11.11 -23.11
N ASP A 97 -5.70 -10.99 -24.13
CA ASP A 97 -5.28 -11.12 -25.53
C ASP A 97 -4.75 -9.80 -26.07
N GLU A 98 -3.80 -9.86 -27.01
CA GLU A 98 -3.28 -8.68 -27.71
C GLU A 98 -4.40 -7.87 -28.40
N SER A 99 -5.45 -8.54 -28.90
CA SER A 99 -6.60 -7.87 -29.51
C SER A 99 -7.38 -7.00 -28.51
N THR A 100 -7.48 -7.45 -27.26
CA THR A 100 -8.13 -6.72 -26.16
C THR A 100 -7.27 -5.54 -25.73
N VAL A 101 -5.95 -5.72 -25.64
CA VAL A 101 -5.00 -4.62 -25.37
C VAL A 101 -5.14 -3.50 -26.40
N LEU A 102 -5.21 -3.83 -27.70
CA LEU A 102 -5.38 -2.85 -28.76
C LEU A 102 -6.72 -2.09 -28.65
N LYS A 103 -7.81 -2.79 -28.32
CA LYS A 103 -9.12 -2.16 -28.11
C LYS A 103 -9.11 -1.18 -26.93
N VAL A 104 -8.51 -1.58 -25.81
CA VAL A 104 -8.37 -0.71 -24.62
C VAL A 104 -7.54 0.53 -24.98
N LEU A 105 -6.41 0.37 -25.65
CA LEU A 105 -5.58 1.51 -26.06
C LEU A 105 -6.30 2.46 -27.02
N ALA A 106 -7.10 1.91 -27.95
CA ALA A 106 -7.91 2.69 -28.87
C ALA A 106 -9.00 3.50 -28.14
N GLU A 107 -9.67 2.91 -27.14
CA GLU A 107 -10.67 3.60 -26.31
C GLU A 107 -10.05 4.79 -25.54
N TYR A 108 -8.82 4.61 -25.06
CA TYR A 108 -8.03 5.68 -24.43
C TYR A 108 -7.41 6.68 -25.43
N LYS A 109 -7.74 6.58 -26.72
CA LYS A 109 -7.23 7.43 -27.81
C LYS A 109 -5.71 7.39 -27.97
N ILE A 110 -5.09 6.25 -27.64
CA ILE A 110 -3.65 6.02 -27.79
C ILE A 110 -3.42 5.15 -29.03
N HIS A 111 -3.11 5.80 -30.15
CA HIS A 111 -2.84 5.12 -31.42
C HIS A 111 -1.36 4.80 -31.66
N HIS A 112 -0.47 5.44 -30.91
CA HIS A 112 0.98 5.34 -31.06
C HIS A 112 1.65 5.15 -29.70
N CYS A 113 2.02 3.92 -29.37
CA CYS A 113 2.74 3.63 -28.14
C CYS A 113 3.56 2.36 -28.23
N GLU A 114 4.59 2.29 -27.40
CA GLU A 114 5.33 1.08 -27.09
C GLU A 114 4.92 0.61 -25.69
N LEU A 115 4.37 -0.59 -25.63
CA LEU A 115 3.88 -1.24 -24.43
C LEU A 115 4.79 -2.44 -24.16
N LEU A 116 5.48 -2.44 -23.02
CA LEU A 116 6.31 -3.55 -22.57
C LEU A 116 5.67 -4.16 -21.32
N ILE A 117 5.21 -5.40 -21.44
CA ILE A 117 4.57 -6.15 -20.37
C ILE A 117 5.57 -7.16 -19.79
N ARG A 118 5.82 -7.07 -18.46
CA ARG A 118 6.80 -7.91 -17.75
C ARG A 118 6.17 -8.89 -16.76
N GLU A 119 4.85 -8.87 -16.62
CA GLU A 119 4.09 -9.78 -15.76
C GLU A 119 2.71 -10.03 -16.38
N ASP A 120 2.04 -11.11 -15.95
CA ASP A 120 0.73 -11.49 -16.49
C ASP A 120 -0.38 -10.60 -15.91
N ILE A 121 -0.89 -9.69 -16.74
CA ILE A 121 -1.84 -8.63 -16.34
C ILE A 121 -3.27 -8.87 -16.81
N ASP A 122 -4.23 -8.41 -16.02
CA ASP A 122 -5.64 -8.34 -16.38
C ASP A 122 -6.00 -7.01 -17.08
N VAL A 123 -7.19 -6.94 -17.70
CA VAL A 123 -7.70 -5.72 -18.36
C VAL A 123 -7.75 -4.53 -17.40
N ASP A 124 -8.20 -4.75 -16.17
CA ASP A 124 -8.30 -3.70 -15.15
C ASP A 124 -6.91 -3.18 -14.74
N GLN A 125 -5.91 -4.06 -14.69
CA GLN A 125 -4.53 -3.66 -14.37
C GLN A 125 -3.90 -2.84 -15.51
N LEU A 126 -4.22 -3.17 -16.77
CA LEU A 126 -3.82 -2.34 -17.90
C LEU A 126 -4.46 -0.94 -17.81
N ILE A 127 -5.75 -0.88 -17.47
CA ILE A 127 -6.48 0.38 -17.24
C ILE A 127 -5.83 1.19 -16.12
N ASP A 128 -5.43 0.54 -15.03
CA ASP A 128 -4.77 1.20 -13.90
C ASP A 128 -3.46 1.90 -14.30
N VAL A 129 -2.66 1.27 -15.16
CA VAL A 129 -1.42 1.88 -15.70
C VAL A 129 -1.72 3.04 -16.63
N LEU A 130 -2.79 2.94 -17.43
CA LEU A 130 -3.19 3.98 -18.37
C LEU A 130 -3.72 5.23 -17.65
N GLU A 131 -4.49 5.05 -16.57
CA GLU A 131 -5.01 6.16 -15.78
C GLU A 131 -3.95 6.82 -14.90
N GLY A 132 -3.02 6.04 -14.31
CA GLY A 132 -1.91 6.55 -13.50
C GLY A 132 -2.30 7.30 -12.21
N ASN A 133 -3.60 7.41 -11.91
CA ASN A 133 -4.17 8.10 -10.74
C ASN A 133 -4.55 7.14 -9.60
N ARG A 134 -4.24 5.85 -9.77
CA ARG A 134 -4.57 4.77 -8.82
C ARG A 134 -3.62 4.78 -7.65
N LYS A 135 -4.16 4.54 -6.45
CA LYS A 135 -3.35 4.41 -5.24
C LYS A 135 -3.41 2.97 -4.72
N TYR A 136 -2.22 2.38 -4.57
CA TYR A 136 -2.04 1.05 -4.00
C TYR A 136 -1.84 1.20 -2.50
N ILE A 137 -2.77 0.65 -1.71
CA ILE A 137 -2.79 0.79 -0.25
C ILE A 137 -2.91 -0.59 0.38
N ARG A 138 -2.20 -0.80 1.48
CA ARG A 138 -2.34 -2.01 2.29
C ARG A 138 -3.67 -1.95 3.06
N CYS A 139 -4.33 -3.08 3.19
CA CYS A 139 -5.60 -3.27 3.85
C CYS A 139 -5.48 -4.45 4.82
N LEU A 140 -5.81 -4.22 6.08
CA LEU A 140 -5.90 -5.26 7.10
C LEU A 140 -7.37 -5.58 7.35
N TYR A 141 -7.76 -6.85 7.16
CA TYR A 141 -9.11 -7.32 7.41
C TYR A 141 -9.23 -7.71 8.89
N VAL A 142 -10.01 -6.95 9.64
CA VAL A 142 -10.17 -7.12 11.08
C VAL A 142 -11.52 -7.77 11.35
N TYR A 143 -11.53 -9.06 11.68
CA TYR A 143 -12.71 -9.83 12.02
C TYR A 143 -13.03 -9.67 13.50
N ASN A 144 -14.07 -8.91 13.81
CA ASN A 144 -14.55 -8.67 15.17
C ASN A 144 -15.64 -9.67 15.58
N LYS A 145 -15.88 -9.81 16.88
CA LYS A 145 -16.86 -10.72 17.51
C LYS A 145 -16.50 -12.20 17.45
N VAL A 146 -15.21 -12.51 17.60
CA VAL A 146 -14.74 -13.90 17.61
C VAL A 146 -15.15 -14.68 18.87
N ASP A 147 -15.67 -13.98 19.89
CA ASP A 147 -16.27 -14.57 21.08
C ASP A 147 -17.52 -15.42 20.80
N ALA A 148 -18.17 -15.21 19.65
CA ALA A 148 -19.34 -15.97 19.22
C ALA A 148 -19.01 -17.12 18.24
N LEU A 149 -17.73 -17.37 17.95
CA LEU A 149 -17.25 -18.40 17.02
C LEU A 149 -16.57 -19.55 17.76
N THR A 150 -16.47 -20.71 17.11
CA THR A 150 -15.67 -21.82 17.62
C THR A 150 -14.17 -21.61 17.37
N ILE A 151 -13.33 -22.35 18.09
CA ILE A 151 -11.88 -22.26 17.94
C ILE A 151 -11.45 -22.65 16.51
N GLU A 152 -12.11 -23.62 15.88
CA GLU A 152 -11.80 -24.02 14.50
C GLU A 152 -12.11 -22.90 13.49
N GLU A 153 -13.22 -22.19 13.66
CA GLU A 153 -13.62 -21.06 12.81
C GLU A 153 -12.64 -19.90 12.96
N VAL A 154 -12.24 -19.59 14.20
CA VAL A 154 -11.23 -18.55 14.47
C VAL A 154 -9.88 -18.91 13.86
N ASP A 155 -9.45 -20.18 13.98
CA ASP A 155 -8.22 -20.68 13.37
C ASP A 155 -8.27 -20.57 11.83
N ALA A 156 -9.39 -20.94 11.20
CA ALA A 156 -9.59 -20.78 9.76
C ALA A 156 -9.54 -19.32 9.31
N LEU A 157 -10.13 -18.39 10.07
CA LEU A 157 -10.07 -16.95 9.80
C LEU A 157 -8.66 -16.39 9.94
N SER A 158 -7.92 -16.83 10.96
CA SER A 158 -6.56 -16.35 11.26
C SER A 158 -5.52 -16.75 10.22
N ARG A 159 -5.75 -17.84 9.48
CA ARG A 159 -4.86 -18.32 8.40
C ARG A 159 -5.00 -17.55 7.09
N ARG A 160 -6.03 -16.72 6.94
CA ARG A 160 -6.24 -15.95 5.71
C ARG A 160 -5.17 -14.87 5.56
N ALA A 161 -4.92 -14.48 4.32
CA ALA A 161 -4.02 -13.36 4.03
C ALA A 161 -4.58 -12.06 4.61
N ASP A 162 -3.70 -11.29 5.23
CA ASP A 162 -3.99 -9.95 5.79
C ASP A 162 -5.19 -9.91 6.75
N SER A 163 -5.48 -11.02 7.45
CA SER A 163 -6.57 -11.09 8.44
C SER A 163 -6.07 -11.03 9.89
N VAL A 164 -6.88 -10.42 10.75
CA VAL A 164 -6.71 -10.45 12.21
C VAL A 164 -8.06 -10.71 12.86
N CYS A 165 -8.07 -11.62 13.82
CA CYS A 165 -9.25 -11.98 14.62
C CYS A 165 -9.20 -11.23 15.95
N ILE A 166 -10.26 -10.49 16.29
CA ILE A 166 -10.38 -9.74 17.54
C ILE A 166 -11.75 -9.91 18.18
N SER A 167 -11.81 -9.74 19.49
CA SER A 167 -13.06 -9.46 20.20
C SER A 167 -12.90 -8.16 20.96
N CYS A 168 -13.58 -7.10 20.53
CA CYS A 168 -13.55 -5.82 21.25
C CYS A 168 -14.21 -5.93 22.63
N TYR A 169 -15.16 -6.86 22.81
CA TYR A 169 -15.89 -7.03 24.08
C TYR A 169 -15.03 -7.72 25.15
N LEU A 170 -14.30 -8.77 24.76
CA LEU A 170 -13.41 -9.51 25.66
C LEU A 170 -11.96 -9.00 25.62
N GLU A 171 -11.68 -7.94 24.87
CA GLU A 171 -10.34 -7.39 24.61
C GLU A 171 -9.33 -8.41 24.06
N LEU A 172 -9.83 -9.43 23.34
CA LEU A 172 -9.00 -10.49 22.77
C LEU A 172 -8.37 -10.04 21.44
N GLY A 173 -7.08 -10.37 21.26
CA GLY A 173 -6.38 -10.17 19.99
C GLY A 173 -5.92 -8.74 19.71
N MET A 174 -6.11 -7.80 20.65
CA MET A 174 -5.73 -6.38 20.47
C MET A 174 -4.21 -6.20 20.29
N ASP A 175 -3.38 -6.92 21.05
CA ASP A 175 -1.93 -6.88 20.88
C ASP A 175 -1.49 -7.37 19.51
N GLN A 176 -2.15 -8.41 18.99
CA GLN A 176 -1.87 -8.95 17.67
C GLN A 176 -2.29 -7.95 16.58
N LEU A 177 -3.43 -7.28 16.75
CA LEU A 177 -3.87 -6.22 15.87
C LEU A 177 -2.84 -5.09 15.80
N LEU A 178 -2.36 -4.60 16.94
CA LEU A 178 -1.36 -3.54 17.00
C LEU A 178 -0.04 -3.95 16.31
N ARG A 179 0.45 -5.17 16.56
CA ARG A 179 1.67 -5.69 15.92
C ARG A 179 1.50 -5.81 14.40
N ARG A 180 0.36 -6.35 13.94
CA ARG A 180 0.04 -6.49 12.51
C ARG A 180 -0.12 -5.14 11.84
N MET A 181 -0.75 -4.17 12.51
CA MET A 181 -0.88 -2.80 12.04
C MET A 181 0.48 -2.14 11.86
N TRP A 182 1.38 -2.26 12.84
CA TRP A 182 2.76 -1.75 12.76
C TRP A 182 3.52 -2.35 11.58
N ALA A 183 3.51 -3.69 11.46
CA ALA A 183 4.16 -4.39 10.37
C ALA A 183 3.57 -4.00 9.00
N ALA A 184 2.24 -3.86 8.90
CA ALA A 184 1.57 -3.50 7.67
C ALA A 184 1.87 -2.05 7.24
N MET A 185 2.05 -1.11 8.17
CA MET A 185 2.43 0.26 7.82
C MET A 185 3.86 0.36 7.24
N GLY A 186 4.75 -0.59 7.56
CA GLY A 186 6.12 -0.62 7.04
C GLY A 186 6.91 0.65 7.36
N LEU A 187 6.73 1.16 8.58
CA LEU A 187 7.39 2.35 9.07
C LEU A 187 8.86 2.05 9.41
N VAL A 188 9.73 3.01 9.11
CA VAL A 188 11.15 2.97 9.41
C VAL A 188 11.45 4.13 10.37
N ARG A 189 11.83 3.81 11.60
CA ARG A 189 12.23 4.79 12.61
C ARG A 189 13.72 5.04 12.48
N VAL A 190 14.10 6.30 12.29
CA VAL A 190 15.50 6.71 12.23
C VAL A 190 15.77 7.67 13.38
N TYR A 191 16.82 7.40 14.14
CA TYR A 191 17.20 8.16 15.31
C TYR A 191 18.28 9.17 14.97
N THR A 192 18.12 10.42 15.41
CA THR A 192 19.11 11.47 15.15
C THR A 192 20.24 11.41 16.18
N LYS A 193 21.47 11.65 15.73
CA LYS A 193 22.63 11.73 16.61
C LYS A 193 23.49 12.95 16.29
N LYS A 194 23.59 13.86 17.26
CA LYS A 194 24.53 14.98 17.18
C LYS A 194 25.96 14.49 17.44
N THR A 195 26.93 15.05 16.72
CA THR A 195 28.35 14.72 16.90
C THR A 195 28.77 14.96 18.35
N GLY A 196 29.40 13.95 18.97
CA GLY A 196 29.85 14.01 20.37
C GLY A 196 28.75 13.72 21.41
N ASN A 197 27.49 13.60 21.01
CA ASN A 197 26.38 13.27 21.90
C ASN A 197 25.90 11.83 21.69
N LYS A 198 25.13 11.34 22.67
CA LYS A 198 24.36 10.10 22.53
C LYS A 198 23.22 10.33 21.52
N PRO A 199 22.80 9.27 20.80
CA PRO A 199 21.59 9.32 19.99
C PRO A 199 20.38 9.62 20.86
N ASP A 200 19.43 10.35 20.28
CA ASP A 200 18.12 10.59 20.88
C ASP A 200 17.17 9.46 20.44
N PHE A 201 16.62 8.73 21.41
CA PHE A 201 15.69 7.62 21.18
C PHE A 201 14.23 7.99 21.44
N ASP A 202 13.97 9.20 21.95
CA ASP A 202 12.61 9.63 22.32
C ASP A 202 11.86 10.16 21.10
N GLU A 203 12.56 10.88 20.21
CA GLU A 203 11.97 11.51 19.02
C GLU A 203 12.57 10.95 17.70
N PRO A 204 12.16 9.75 17.26
CA PRO A 204 12.57 9.22 15.95
C PRO A 204 11.88 9.98 14.81
N VAL A 205 12.63 10.16 13.72
CA VAL A 205 12.06 10.54 12.43
C VAL A 205 11.48 9.29 11.79
N VAL A 206 10.17 9.32 11.52
CA VAL A 206 9.46 8.17 10.95
C VAL A 206 9.34 8.34 9.44
N LEU A 207 10.01 7.45 8.71
CA LEU A 207 10.00 7.34 7.26
C LEU A 207 9.10 6.18 6.83
N ALA A 208 8.64 6.25 5.57
CA ALA A 208 7.94 5.14 4.95
C ALA A 208 8.19 5.15 3.44
N GLU A 209 8.32 3.97 2.84
CA GLU A 209 8.59 3.82 1.40
C GLU A 209 7.54 4.53 0.54
N HIS A 210 6.27 4.49 0.95
CA HIS A 210 5.16 5.15 0.26
C HIS A 210 5.03 6.66 0.54
N ARG A 211 5.82 7.22 1.49
CA ARG A 211 5.83 8.65 1.88
C ARG A 211 7.13 9.35 1.49
N GLY A 212 7.58 9.13 0.27
CA GLY A 212 8.77 9.80 -0.26
C GLY A 212 10.05 8.99 -0.16
N GLY A 213 10.01 7.78 0.43
CA GLY A 213 11.13 6.86 0.47
C GLY A 213 11.78 6.74 1.85
N THR A 214 12.76 5.85 1.96
CA THR A 214 13.53 5.60 3.18
C THR A 214 15.00 5.98 3.01
N SER A 215 15.34 6.85 2.04
CA SER A 215 16.73 7.22 1.83
C SER A 215 17.21 8.32 2.79
N VAL A 216 18.52 8.46 2.93
CA VAL A 216 19.14 9.57 3.69
C VAL A 216 18.66 10.93 3.17
N LYS A 217 18.38 11.05 1.87
CA LYS A 217 17.78 12.26 1.30
C LYS A 217 16.43 12.56 1.93
N ASP A 218 15.56 11.55 1.98
CA ASP A 218 14.17 11.69 2.43
C ASP A 218 14.13 11.99 3.93
N PHE A 219 15.04 11.36 4.69
CA PHE A 219 15.32 11.72 6.08
C PHE A 219 15.71 13.20 6.24
N CYS A 220 16.65 13.70 5.44
CA CYS A 220 17.05 15.10 5.52
C CYS A 220 15.92 16.05 5.12
N ASP A 221 15.15 15.71 4.08
CA ASP A 221 14.05 16.53 3.58
C ASP A 221 12.90 16.62 4.62
N GLN A 222 12.68 15.55 5.40
CA GLN A 222 11.70 15.54 6.49
C GLN A 222 12.09 16.44 7.67
N ILE A 223 13.40 16.59 7.94
CA ILE A 223 13.90 17.54 8.94
C ILE A 223 13.84 18.97 8.38
N HIS A 224 14.49 19.20 7.24
CA HIS A 224 14.47 20.49 6.54
C HIS A 224 15.02 20.39 5.10
N ASN A 225 14.29 20.92 4.13
CA ASN A 225 14.58 20.88 2.67
C ASN A 225 15.96 21.42 2.22
N THR A 226 16.71 22.11 3.08
CA THR A 226 18.06 22.62 2.76
C THR A 226 19.18 21.70 3.20
N ILE A 227 18.92 20.77 4.13
CA ILE A 227 19.93 19.89 4.70
C ILE A 227 20.49 18.96 3.62
N ALA A 228 19.61 18.36 2.81
CA ALA A 228 20.00 17.45 1.74
C ALA A 228 20.94 18.09 0.71
N LYS A 229 20.82 19.41 0.46
CA LYS A 229 21.65 20.15 -0.51
C LYS A 229 23.06 20.43 0.02
N ASN A 230 23.20 20.59 1.32
CA ASN A 230 24.47 20.94 1.98
C ASN A 230 25.17 19.73 2.59
N LEU A 231 24.54 18.54 2.54
CA LEU A 231 25.06 17.32 3.14
C LEU A 231 26.31 16.84 2.37
N LYS A 232 27.45 16.78 3.07
CA LYS A 232 28.68 16.18 2.52
C LYS A 232 28.65 14.65 2.59
N TYR A 233 28.22 14.12 3.73
CA TYR A 233 28.02 12.70 4.01
C TYR A 233 27.15 12.56 5.26
N ALA A 234 26.50 11.41 5.43
CA ALA A 234 25.87 11.00 6.69
C ALA A 234 26.69 9.86 7.31
N GLN A 235 26.67 9.72 8.63
CA GLN A 235 27.23 8.55 9.33
C GLN A 235 26.08 7.69 9.80
N VAL A 236 26.07 6.41 9.46
CA VAL A 236 24.98 5.51 9.84
C VAL A 236 25.50 4.43 10.78
N TRP A 237 24.77 4.20 11.86
CA TRP A 237 24.96 3.06 12.76
C TRP A 237 23.67 2.24 12.77
N GLY A 238 23.73 1.02 12.25
CA GLY A 238 22.58 0.13 12.18
C GLY A 238 22.78 -0.94 11.11
N THR A 239 21.70 -1.66 10.79
CA THR A 239 21.74 -2.83 9.90
C THR A 239 21.89 -2.44 8.43
N SER A 240 21.50 -1.22 8.05
CA SER A 240 21.65 -0.74 6.67
C SER A 240 23.11 -0.50 6.28
N ALA A 241 23.98 -0.25 7.25
CA ALA A 241 25.40 0.00 7.05
C ALA A 241 26.21 -1.29 7.24
N LYS A 242 27.20 -1.52 6.37
CA LYS A 242 28.10 -2.70 6.51
C LYS A 242 29.02 -2.58 7.72
N HIS A 243 29.35 -1.34 8.10
CA HIS A 243 30.18 -1.04 9.25
C HIS A 243 29.52 0.02 10.11
N MET A 244 29.65 -0.12 11.44
CA MET A 244 29.12 0.86 12.39
C MET A 244 29.80 2.22 12.20
N GLY A 245 29.01 3.27 11.95
CA GLY A 245 29.50 4.62 11.70
C GLY A 245 30.05 4.83 10.29
N GLN A 246 29.65 3.99 9.33
CA GLN A 246 30.03 4.10 7.94
C GLN A 246 29.53 5.43 7.35
N ARG A 247 30.40 6.09 6.59
CA ARG A 247 30.01 7.28 5.81
C ARG A 247 29.22 6.85 4.59
N VAL A 248 28.00 7.34 4.48
CA VAL A 248 27.10 7.05 3.36
C VAL A 248 26.71 8.33 2.63
N GLY A 249 26.31 8.16 1.38
CA GLY A 249 25.79 9.25 0.55
C GLY A 249 24.28 9.43 0.69
N VAL A 250 23.78 10.47 0.02
CA VAL A 250 22.37 10.89 0.04
C VAL A 250 21.40 9.81 -0.48
N LYS A 251 21.87 8.88 -1.32
CA LYS A 251 21.06 7.80 -1.92
C LYS A 251 21.01 6.51 -1.08
N HIS A 252 21.70 6.48 0.06
CA HIS A 252 21.71 5.29 0.92
C HIS A 252 20.32 5.05 1.51
N ALA A 253 19.84 3.81 1.47
CA ALA A 253 18.56 3.42 2.04
C ALA A 253 18.76 3.09 3.52
N LEU A 254 17.91 3.67 4.37
CA LEU A 254 17.91 3.46 5.81
C LEU A 254 16.94 2.32 6.16
N GLU A 255 17.26 1.62 7.25
CA GLU A 255 16.46 0.54 7.83
C GLU A 255 15.90 0.96 9.21
N ASP A 256 14.92 0.20 9.72
CA ASP A 256 14.29 0.50 11.01
C ASP A 256 15.33 0.45 12.14
N GLU A 257 15.26 1.45 13.02
CA GLU A 257 16.18 1.67 14.15
C GLU A 257 17.62 2.10 13.78
N ASP A 258 17.87 2.51 12.53
CA ASP A 258 19.13 3.15 12.17
C ASP A 258 19.33 4.46 12.93
N VAL A 259 20.59 4.73 13.30
CA VAL A 259 21.03 6.00 13.89
C VAL A 259 21.84 6.79 12.86
N VAL A 260 21.50 8.07 12.66
CA VAL A 260 22.08 8.98 11.65
C VAL A 260 22.58 10.28 12.26
#